data_AF-A0AAV6BMT7-F1
#
_entry.id   AF-A0AAV6BMT7-F1
#
_cell.length_a   1.000
_cell.length_b   1.000
_cell.length_c   1.000
_cell.angle_alpha   90.00
_cell.angle_beta   90.00
_cell.angle_gamma   90.00
#
_symmetry.space_group_name_H-M   'P 1'
#
loop_
_entity.id
_entity.type
_entity.pdbx_description
1 polymer ?
#
loop_
_entity_poly.entity_id
_entity_poly.type
_entity_poly.pdbx_seq_one_letter_code
_entity_poly.pdbx_strand_id
1 'polypeptide(L)'
;MPGPDAAALEAAARVRVTVIVGAGDTGKSTLAAQLASTLAARGARVAVVDADVGQSEIGPPTTVSLGAVTRPLTRLRDAERLALEFIGDTSPVRRIGHTADASGRLVRRALAGGFAHVIVDTGGLVEGALGLALKRAKLRAIDPDLVIVVQRKDESEPLVRALGGAERPTIVRVAASPAATRRTQTQRRQHRDRALADYLRGAVAIRVPTDRVDTRAPRGAPPLALVEGLLLGIVDAEGETLGIARLASVEAEAGTLVIETPIAAARIARIVPGRVVWPAHS
;
A
#
# COMPACT_ATOMS: atom_id res chain seq x y z
N MET A 1 5.45 25.19 1.05
CA MET A 1 5.61 24.41 -0.20
C MET A 1 4.61 24.94 -1.22
N PRO A 2 4.96 25.05 -2.51
CA PRO A 2 3.96 25.37 -3.54
C PRO A 2 2.81 24.34 -3.49
N GLY A 3 1.59 24.77 -3.81
CA GLY A 3 0.40 23.91 -3.84
C GLY A 3 0.50 22.80 -4.90
N PRO A 4 -0.48 21.88 -4.98
CA PRO A 4 -0.50 20.88 -6.04
C PRO A 4 -0.62 21.54 -7.42
N ASP A 5 -0.24 20.80 -8.47
CA ASP A 5 -0.46 21.21 -9.86
C ASP A 5 -1.94 21.56 -10.09
N ALA A 6 -2.20 22.74 -10.65
CA ALA A 6 -3.54 23.30 -10.75
C ALA A 6 -4.46 22.46 -11.65
N ALA A 7 -3.94 21.95 -12.77
CA ALA A 7 -4.70 21.11 -13.69
C ALA A 7 -5.03 19.75 -13.06
N ALA A 8 -4.06 19.16 -12.35
CA ALA A 8 -4.28 17.93 -11.59
C ALA A 8 -5.35 18.11 -10.49
N LEU A 9 -5.31 19.22 -9.76
CA LEU A 9 -6.30 19.52 -8.72
C LEU A 9 -7.69 19.77 -9.29
N GLU A 10 -7.81 20.52 -10.39
CA GLU A 10 -9.09 20.76 -11.04
C GLU A 10 -9.71 19.47 -11.55
N ALA A 11 -8.93 18.61 -12.22
CA ALA A 11 -9.39 17.32 -12.70
C ALA A 11 -9.82 16.42 -11.54
N ALA A 12 -9.00 16.32 -10.49
CA ALA A 12 -9.29 15.48 -9.31
C ALA A 12 -10.56 15.93 -8.56
N ALA A 13 -10.84 17.24 -8.53
CA ALA A 13 -12.03 17.80 -7.88
C ALA A 13 -13.35 17.44 -8.59
N ARG A 14 -13.30 17.02 -9.86
CA ARG A 14 -14.49 16.70 -10.67
C ARG A 14 -14.86 15.21 -10.67
N VAL A 15 -14.03 14.36 -10.07
CA VAL A 15 -14.16 12.90 -10.15
C VAL A 15 -14.09 12.24 -8.78
N ARG A 16 -14.48 10.96 -8.68
CA ARG A 16 -14.50 10.24 -7.40
C ARG A 16 -13.21 9.49 -7.13
N VAL A 17 -12.59 8.90 -8.16
CA VAL A 17 -11.39 8.05 -8.00
C VAL A 17 -10.26 8.56 -8.88
N THR A 18 -9.17 8.98 -8.24
CA THR A 18 -7.94 9.44 -8.89
C THR A 18 -6.80 8.49 -8.57
N VAL A 19 -6.11 7.96 -9.59
CA VAL A 19 -4.90 7.15 -9.41
C VAL A 19 -3.68 7.92 -9.90
N ILE A 20 -2.63 7.96 -9.08
CA ILE A 20 -1.37 8.61 -9.42
C ILE A 20 -0.36 7.54 -9.81
N VAL A 21 0.17 7.61 -11.03
CA VAL A 21 1.17 6.69 -11.58
C VAL A 21 2.43 7.45 -11.99
N GLY A 22 3.55 6.75 -12.07
CA GLY A 22 4.84 7.34 -12.43
C GLY A 22 6.01 6.58 -11.84
N ALA A 23 7.21 6.82 -12.36
CA ALA A 23 8.42 6.17 -11.90
C ALA A 23 8.76 6.47 -10.43
N GLY A 24 9.72 5.73 -9.89
CA GLY A 24 10.28 5.99 -8.56
C GLY A 24 10.78 7.43 -8.43
N ASP A 25 10.55 8.01 -7.25
CA ASP A 25 11.07 9.32 -6.86
C ASP A 25 10.69 10.47 -7.80
N THR A 26 9.43 10.51 -8.25
CA THR A 26 8.89 11.61 -9.07
C THR A 26 8.02 12.58 -8.28
N GLY A 27 7.78 12.33 -6.98
CA GLY A 27 6.95 13.18 -6.12
C GLY A 27 5.48 12.75 -5.97
N LYS A 28 5.12 11.53 -6.43
CA LYS A 28 3.73 11.01 -6.39
C LYS A 28 3.08 11.08 -5.01
N SER A 29 3.72 10.53 -3.98
CA SER A 29 3.16 10.51 -2.62
C SER A 29 3.00 11.92 -2.04
N THR A 30 3.88 12.86 -2.38
CA THR A 30 3.72 14.28 -2.05
C THR A 30 2.53 14.88 -2.77
N LEU A 31 2.40 14.66 -4.08
CA LEU A 31 1.25 15.14 -4.87
C LEU A 31 -0.06 14.55 -4.33
N ALA A 32 -0.08 13.26 -3.97
CA ALA A 32 -1.22 12.59 -3.36
C ALA A 32 -1.65 13.28 -2.06
N ALA A 33 -0.71 13.55 -1.15
CA ALA A 33 -0.97 14.25 0.11
C ALA A 33 -1.48 15.68 -0.11
N GLN A 34 -0.90 16.41 -1.08
CA GLN A 34 -1.30 17.78 -1.42
C GLN A 34 -2.71 17.84 -2.02
N LEU A 35 -3.02 16.98 -3.00
CA LEU A 35 -4.36 16.87 -3.59
C LEU A 35 -5.39 16.52 -2.53
N ALA A 36 -5.12 15.49 -1.73
CA ALA A 36 -6.04 15.03 -0.71
C ALA A 36 -6.31 16.10 0.36
N SER A 37 -5.27 16.79 0.83
CA SER A 37 -5.41 17.89 1.79
C SER A 37 -6.15 19.09 1.22
N THR A 38 -5.89 19.44 -0.05
CA THR A 38 -6.52 20.59 -0.69
C THR A 38 -8.01 20.35 -0.94
N LEU A 39 -8.38 19.13 -1.37
CA LEU A 39 -9.78 18.73 -1.53
C LEU A 39 -10.50 18.70 -0.17
N ALA A 40 -9.86 18.18 0.88
CA ALA A 40 -10.42 18.19 2.22
C ALA A 40 -10.61 19.61 2.77
N ALA A 41 -9.65 20.51 2.53
CA ALA A 41 -9.76 21.92 2.90
C ALA A 41 -10.91 22.64 2.17
N ARG A 42 -11.36 22.13 1.02
CA ARG A 42 -12.56 22.60 0.30
C ARG A 42 -13.87 21.98 0.84
N GLY A 43 -13.81 21.28 1.96
CA GLY A 43 -14.96 20.67 2.63
C GLY A 43 -15.33 19.27 2.12
N ALA A 44 -14.56 18.68 1.20
CA ALA A 44 -14.85 17.35 0.70
C ALA A 44 -14.39 16.26 1.68
N ARG A 45 -15.12 15.15 1.75
CA ARG A 45 -14.68 13.98 2.52
C ARG A 45 -13.73 13.14 1.67
N VAL A 46 -12.45 13.13 2.02
CA VAL A 46 -11.38 12.53 1.20
C VAL A 46 -10.75 11.33 1.88
N ALA A 47 -10.55 10.27 1.10
CA ALA A 47 -9.75 9.11 1.48
C ALA A 47 -8.48 9.02 0.62
N VAL A 48 -7.45 8.40 1.18
CA VAL A 48 -6.23 8.04 0.46
C VAL A 48 -6.03 6.53 0.54
N VAL A 49 -5.75 5.90 -0.60
CA VAL A 49 -5.28 4.52 -0.66
C VAL A 49 -3.79 4.53 -0.97
N ASP A 50 -2.98 4.08 -0.02
CA ASP A 50 -1.56 3.85 -0.20
C ASP A 50 -1.34 2.44 -0.71
N ALA A 51 -0.95 2.35 -2.00
CA ALA A 51 -0.81 1.10 -2.71
C ALA A 51 0.64 0.83 -3.16
N ASP A 52 1.63 1.46 -2.51
CA ASP A 52 3.06 1.10 -2.61
C ASP A 52 3.46 0.13 -1.49
N VAL A 53 3.24 -1.17 -1.74
CA VAL A 53 3.58 -2.24 -0.79
C VAL A 53 5.05 -2.25 -0.35
N GLY A 54 5.94 -1.70 -1.18
CA GLY A 54 7.38 -1.68 -0.91
C GLY A 54 7.80 -0.57 0.05
N GLN A 55 7.06 0.54 0.05
CA GLN A 55 7.40 1.78 0.78
C GLN A 55 6.14 2.42 1.41
N SER A 56 5.19 1.60 1.86
CA SER A 56 3.94 2.09 2.45
C SER A 56 4.22 3.06 3.61
N GLU A 57 3.46 4.14 3.64
CA GLU A 57 3.52 5.20 4.65
C GLU A 57 2.35 5.17 5.63
N ILE A 58 1.13 4.86 5.16
CA ILE A 58 -0.08 4.83 6.03
C ILE A 58 -0.06 3.58 6.92
N GLY A 59 0.23 2.43 6.32
CA GLY A 59 0.38 1.16 7.03
C GLY A 59 1.84 0.77 7.17
N PRO A 60 2.11 -0.35 7.87
CA PRO A 60 3.44 -0.91 7.86
C PRO A 60 3.79 -1.41 6.45
N PRO A 61 5.09 -1.55 6.11
CA PRO A 61 5.50 -2.17 4.86
C PRO A 61 4.85 -3.52 4.62
N THR A 62 4.73 -3.92 3.34
CA THR A 62 4.03 -5.14 2.89
C THR A 62 2.49 -5.09 2.99
N THR A 63 1.92 -3.91 3.16
CA THR A 63 0.46 -3.71 3.17
C THR A 63 0.01 -2.76 2.06
N VAL A 64 -1.27 -2.84 1.71
CA VAL A 64 -2.02 -1.73 1.10
C VAL A 64 -2.90 -1.14 2.18
N SER A 65 -3.01 0.18 2.23
CA SER A 65 -3.66 0.87 3.34
C SER A 65 -4.70 1.87 2.87
N LEU A 66 -5.78 2.00 3.64
CA LEU A 66 -6.80 3.02 3.47
C LEU A 66 -6.70 4.00 4.64
N GLY A 67 -6.61 5.30 4.34
CA GLY A 67 -6.62 6.37 5.34
C GLY A 67 -7.67 7.43 5.04
N ALA A 68 -8.23 8.02 6.09
CA ALA A 68 -9.09 9.21 6.03
C ALA A 68 -8.28 10.49 6.21
N VAL A 69 -8.62 11.53 5.46
CA VAL A 69 -8.07 12.87 5.67
C VAL A 69 -8.88 13.60 6.73
N THR A 70 -8.48 13.48 7.99
CA THR A 70 -9.13 14.18 9.13
C THR A 70 -8.40 15.45 9.56
N ARG A 71 -7.20 15.66 9.02
CA ARG A 71 -6.37 16.87 9.20
C ARG A 71 -5.51 17.09 7.94
N PRO A 72 -4.94 18.30 7.74
CA PRO A 72 -3.99 18.53 6.66
C PRO A 72 -2.84 17.52 6.68
N LEU A 73 -2.53 16.96 5.52
CA LEU A 73 -1.45 15.98 5.35
C LEU A 73 -0.17 16.68 4.89
N THR A 74 0.91 16.49 5.65
CA THR A 74 2.26 16.79 5.15
C THR A 74 2.81 15.60 4.38
N ARG A 75 2.46 14.38 4.82
CA ARG A 75 2.78 13.10 4.18
C ARG A 75 1.58 12.16 4.25
N LEU A 76 1.60 11.07 3.50
CA LEU A 76 0.49 10.11 3.51
C LEU A 76 0.30 9.47 4.89
N ARG A 77 1.40 9.23 5.63
CA ARG A 77 1.36 8.74 7.02
C ARG A 77 0.58 9.61 8.00
N ASP A 78 0.24 10.84 7.63
CA ASP A 78 -0.57 11.72 8.47
C ASP A 78 -2.06 11.35 8.45
N ALA A 79 -2.49 10.56 7.46
CA ALA A 79 -3.87 10.13 7.33
C ALA A 79 -4.26 9.16 8.46
N GLU A 80 -5.51 9.27 8.93
CA GLU A 80 -6.05 8.35 9.92
C GLU A 80 -6.32 7.00 9.26
N ARG A 81 -5.54 5.98 9.62
CA ARG A 81 -5.66 4.64 9.03
C ARG A 81 -7.02 4.01 9.40
N LEU A 82 -7.81 3.69 8.38
CA LEU A 82 -9.10 3.04 8.50
C LEU A 82 -9.05 1.52 8.29
N ALA A 83 -8.21 1.07 7.36
CA ALA A 83 -8.13 -0.34 7.00
C ALA A 83 -6.76 -0.70 6.42
N LEU A 84 -6.43 -1.99 6.49
CA LEU A 84 -5.24 -2.58 5.92
C LEU A 84 -5.61 -3.83 5.13
N GLU A 85 -4.78 -4.15 4.15
CA GLU A 85 -4.77 -5.44 3.46
C GLU A 85 -3.33 -5.96 3.48
N PHE A 86 -3.11 -7.11 4.11
CA PHE A 86 -1.78 -7.71 4.17
C PHE A 86 -1.41 -8.34 2.83
N ILE A 87 -0.42 -7.76 2.15
CA ILE A 87 0.17 -8.36 0.94
C ILE A 87 1.26 -9.32 1.32
N GLY A 88 2.10 -9.00 2.32
CA GLY A 88 3.17 -9.84 2.86
C GLY A 88 4.38 -9.99 1.95
N ASP A 89 4.50 -9.18 0.89
CA ASP A 89 5.67 -9.10 0.01
C ASP A 89 6.07 -7.63 -0.13
N THR A 90 7.36 -7.37 -0.36
CA THR A 90 7.85 -6.02 -0.68
C THR A 90 7.97 -5.79 -2.17
N SER A 91 7.87 -6.84 -2.98
CA SER A 91 7.91 -6.80 -4.44
C SER A 91 6.49 -7.01 -5.00
N PRO A 92 5.82 -5.97 -5.49
CA PRO A 92 4.46 -6.10 -6.00
C PRO A 92 4.35 -7.02 -7.22
N VAL A 93 5.44 -7.22 -7.98
CA VAL A 93 5.44 -8.10 -9.18
C VAL A 93 5.33 -9.58 -8.84
N ARG A 94 5.70 -10.00 -7.63
CA ARG A 94 5.53 -11.39 -7.18
C ARG A 94 4.07 -11.72 -6.86
N ARG A 95 3.25 -10.69 -6.64
CA ARG A 95 1.84 -10.79 -6.25
C ARG A 95 0.98 -9.71 -6.94
N ILE A 96 1.08 -9.65 -8.27
CA ILE A 96 0.38 -8.63 -9.08
C ILE A 96 -1.12 -8.64 -8.82
N GLY A 97 -1.77 -9.80 -9.00
CA GLY A 97 -3.22 -9.93 -8.79
C GLY A 97 -3.63 -9.54 -7.38
N HIS A 98 -3.00 -10.16 -6.37
CA HIS A 98 -3.31 -9.87 -4.97
C HIS A 98 -3.14 -8.39 -4.61
N THR A 99 -2.06 -7.75 -5.05
CA THR A 99 -1.82 -6.32 -4.78
C THR A 99 -2.84 -5.43 -5.50
N ALA A 100 -3.22 -5.78 -6.74
CA ALA A 100 -4.23 -5.05 -7.49
C ALA A 100 -5.61 -5.19 -6.83
N ASP A 101 -6.02 -6.41 -6.49
CA ASP A 101 -7.32 -6.71 -5.89
C ASP A 101 -7.48 -6.03 -4.53
N ALA A 102 -6.45 -6.07 -3.69
CA ALA A 102 -6.42 -5.34 -2.41
C ALA A 102 -6.59 -3.84 -2.61
N SER A 103 -5.91 -3.25 -3.61
CA SER A 103 -6.07 -1.83 -3.94
C SER A 103 -7.52 -1.52 -4.34
N GLY A 104 -8.12 -2.33 -5.20
CA GLY A 104 -9.51 -2.18 -5.62
C GLY A 104 -10.53 -2.40 -4.51
N ARG A 105 -10.30 -3.35 -3.59
CA ARG A 105 -11.15 -3.56 -2.41
C ARG A 105 -11.14 -2.34 -1.48
N LEU A 106 -9.97 -1.77 -1.19
CA LEU A 106 -9.88 -0.59 -0.33
C LEU A 106 -10.49 0.66 -0.97
N VAL A 107 -10.38 0.83 -2.30
CA VAL A 107 -11.10 1.89 -3.02
C VAL A 107 -12.61 1.70 -2.90
N ARG A 108 -13.13 0.50 -3.17
CA ARG A 108 -14.57 0.20 -3.02
C ARG A 108 -15.06 0.43 -1.60
N ARG A 109 -14.26 0.03 -0.59
CA ARG A 109 -14.57 0.29 0.82
C ARG A 109 -14.64 1.78 1.12
N ALA A 110 -13.73 2.59 0.59
CA ALA A 110 -13.79 4.04 0.74
C ALA A 110 -15.05 4.63 0.10
N LEU A 111 -15.38 4.21 -1.13
CA LEU A 111 -16.59 4.69 -1.80
C LEU A 111 -17.87 4.29 -1.06
N ALA A 112 -17.96 3.04 -0.59
CA ALA A 112 -19.08 2.55 0.23
C ALA A 112 -19.17 3.26 1.59
N GLY A 113 -18.01 3.64 2.14
CA GLY A 113 -17.92 4.43 3.36
C GLY A 113 -18.36 5.87 3.20
N GLY A 114 -18.72 6.34 1.99
CA GLY A 114 -19.23 7.69 1.72
C GLY A 114 -18.15 8.75 1.48
N PHE A 115 -16.93 8.35 1.07
CA PHE A 115 -15.91 9.31 0.67
C PHE A 115 -16.24 9.90 -0.71
N ALA A 116 -16.16 11.22 -0.83
CA ALA A 116 -16.43 11.95 -2.06
C ALA A 116 -15.29 11.77 -3.08
N HIS A 117 -14.05 11.81 -2.58
CA HIS A 117 -12.84 11.59 -3.38
C HIS A 117 -11.95 10.52 -2.74
N VAL A 118 -11.39 9.66 -3.59
CA VAL A 118 -10.39 8.65 -3.24
C VAL A 118 -9.14 8.89 -4.08
N ILE A 119 -8.04 9.25 -3.43
CA ILE A 119 -6.74 9.45 -4.07
C ILE A 119 -5.90 8.20 -3.84
N VAL A 120 -5.44 7.56 -4.92
CA VAL A 120 -4.63 6.33 -4.84
C VAL A 120 -3.20 6.65 -5.20
N ASP A 121 -2.29 6.53 -4.23
CA ASP A 121 -0.85 6.56 -4.47
C ASP A 121 -0.35 5.16 -4.83
N THR A 122 0.60 5.09 -5.77
CA THR A 122 1.08 3.80 -6.30
C THR A 122 2.60 3.74 -6.35
N GLY A 123 3.15 2.53 -6.22
CA GLY A 123 4.60 2.34 -6.25
C GLY A 123 5.28 2.69 -7.58
N GLY A 124 6.59 2.92 -7.55
CA GLY A 124 7.34 3.50 -8.66
C GLY A 124 7.62 2.59 -9.88
N LEU A 125 7.17 1.33 -9.89
CA LEU A 125 7.45 0.43 -11.00
C LEU A 125 6.47 0.66 -12.15
N VAL A 126 6.94 1.32 -13.21
CA VAL A 126 6.18 1.60 -14.45
C VAL A 126 6.84 1.04 -15.70
N GLU A 127 8.15 0.83 -15.67
CA GLU A 127 8.94 0.37 -16.81
C GLU A 127 8.95 -1.18 -16.94
N GLY A 128 9.15 -1.65 -18.17
CA GLY A 128 9.22 -3.07 -18.50
C GLY A 128 7.86 -3.80 -18.47
N ALA A 129 7.86 -5.05 -18.96
CA ALA A 129 6.64 -5.85 -19.08
C ALA A 129 5.94 -6.09 -17.73
N LEU A 130 6.71 -6.31 -16.66
CA LEU A 130 6.16 -6.51 -15.32
C LEU A 130 5.58 -5.22 -14.71
N GLY A 131 6.22 -4.07 -14.95
CA GLY A 131 5.69 -2.78 -14.52
C GLY A 131 4.37 -2.45 -15.21
N LEU A 132 4.33 -2.65 -16.53
CA LEU A 132 3.11 -2.49 -17.32
C LEU A 132 1.99 -3.44 -16.84
N ALA A 133 2.30 -4.72 -16.64
CA ALA A 133 1.34 -5.71 -16.16
C ALA A 133 0.78 -5.34 -14.77
N LEU A 134 1.65 -4.94 -13.84
CA LEU A 134 1.26 -4.50 -12.50
C LEU A 134 0.34 -3.28 -12.54
N LYS A 135 0.69 -2.26 -13.32
CA LYS A 135 -0.10 -1.03 -13.42
C LYS A 135 -1.45 -1.27 -14.08
N ARG A 136 -1.50 -2.06 -15.16
CA ARG A 136 -2.77 -2.45 -15.79
C ARG A 136 -3.67 -3.24 -14.84
N ALA A 137 -3.10 -4.18 -14.08
CA ALA A 137 -3.88 -4.93 -13.09
C ALA A 137 -4.47 -3.99 -12.02
N LYS A 138 -3.65 -3.10 -11.43
CA LYS A 138 -4.12 -2.11 -10.46
C LYS A 138 -5.20 -1.20 -11.03
N LEU A 139 -4.99 -0.62 -12.21
CA LEU A 139 -5.96 0.28 -12.82
C LEU A 139 -7.29 -0.42 -13.14
N ARG A 140 -7.26 -1.67 -13.60
CA ARG A 140 -8.50 -2.46 -13.79
C ARG A 140 -9.23 -2.77 -12.49
N ALA A 141 -8.49 -3.14 -11.44
CA ALA A 141 -9.10 -3.47 -10.15
C ALA A 141 -9.64 -2.22 -9.43
N ILE A 142 -9.01 -1.07 -9.63
CA ILE A 142 -9.41 0.22 -9.05
C ILE A 142 -10.54 0.89 -9.83
N ASP A 143 -10.55 0.73 -11.16
CA ASP A 143 -11.48 1.38 -12.09
C ASP A 143 -11.56 2.91 -11.89
N PRO A 144 -10.44 3.65 -12.11
CA PRO A 144 -10.40 5.08 -11.81
C PRO A 144 -11.13 5.93 -12.86
N ASP A 145 -11.54 7.12 -12.43
CA ASP A 145 -12.06 8.16 -13.31
C ASP A 145 -10.94 9.00 -13.92
N LEU A 146 -9.86 9.21 -13.15
CA LEU A 146 -8.70 10.01 -13.51
C LEU A 146 -7.41 9.25 -13.23
N VAL A 147 -6.49 9.28 -14.18
CA VAL A 147 -5.10 8.86 -14.00
C VAL A 147 -4.19 10.08 -14.15
N ILE A 148 -3.48 10.41 -13.07
CA ILE A 148 -2.43 11.42 -13.08
C ILE A 148 -1.09 10.72 -13.33
N VAL A 149 -0.42 11.09 -14.42
CA VAL A 149 0.87 10.54 -14.83
C VAL A 149 1.96 11.52 -14.45
N VAL A 150 2.77 11.16 -13.45
CA VAL A 150 3.91 11.95 -12.99
C VAL A 150 5.20 11.41 -13.60
N GLN A 151 5.82 12.16 -14.51
CA GLN A 151 6.99 11.70 -15.26
C GLN A 151 8.02 12.82 -15.50
N ARG A 152 9.28 12.43 -15.69
CA ARG A 152 10.37 13.33 -16.10
C ARG A 152 10.47 13.44 -17.61
N LYS A 153 10.24 12.34 -18.31
CA LYS A 153 10.26 12.22 -19.76
C LYS A 153 9.04 11.42 -20.20
N ASP A 154 9.25 10.23 -20.73
CA ASP A 154 8.25 9.36 -21.35
C ASP A 154 8.16 7.99 -20.66
N GLU A 155 8.73 7.84 -19.46
CA GLU A 155 8.86 6.55 -18.77
C GLU A 155 7.52 5.85 -18.48
N SER A 156 6.41 6.60 -18.47
CA SER A 156 5.05 6.09 -18.22
C SER A 156 4.19 6.03 -19.48
N GLU A 157 4.69 6.49 -20.63
CA GLU A 157 3.93 6.51 -21.89
C GLU A 157 3.53 5.11 -22.41
N PRO A 158 4.32 4.02 -22.21
CA PRO A 158 3.85 2.68 -22.54
C PRO A 158 2.55 2.30 -21.82
N LEU A 159 2.39 2.73 -20.56
CA LEU A 159 1.15 2.52 -19.80
C LEU A 159 0.00 3.34 -20.38
N VAL A 160 0.24 4.62 -20.67
CA VAL A 160 -0.77 5.51 -21.27
C VAL A 160 -1.28 4.96 -22.59
N ARG A 161 -0.37 4.54 -23.48
CA ARG A 161 -0.74 3.89 -24.76
C ARG A 161 -1.56 2.63 -24.53
N ALA A 162 -1.24 1.83 -23.51
CA ALA A 162 -1.96 0.60 -23.18
C ALA A 162 -3.35 0.82 -22.55
N LEU A 163 -3.64 2.02 -22.03
CA LEU A 163 -4.99 2.40 -21.60
C LEU A 163 -5.89 2.78 -22.78
N GLY A 164 -5.29 3.15 -23.92
CA GLY A 164 -6.01 3.61 -25.10
C GLY A 164 -6.57 5.03 -24.92
N GLY A 165 -7.16 5.57 -25.99
CA GLY A 165 -7.82 6.88 -25.98
C GLY A 165 -9.26 6.83 -25.44
N ALA A 166 -9.53 5.98 -24.44
CA ALA A 166 -10.85 5.87 -23.85
C ALA A 166 -11.25 7.18 -23.14
N GLU A 167 -12.54 7.49 -23.09
CA GLU A 167 -13.06 8.65 -22.34
C GLU A 167 -12.78 8.52 -20.83
N ARG A 168 -12.74 7.28 -20.31
CA ARG A 168 -12.45 6.96 -18.92
C ARG A 168 -11.39 5.85 -18.83
N PRO A 169 -10.31 6.02 -18.03
CA PRO A 169 -9.99 7.22 -17.25
C PRO A 169 -9.52 8.39 -18.12
N THR A 170 -9.86 9.61 -17.71
CA THR A 170 -9.17 10.81 -18.22
C THR A 170 -7.70 10.78 -17.77
N ILE A 171 -6.79 11.27 -18.61
CA ILE A 171 -5.34 11.25 -18.33
C ILE A 171 -4.80 12.68 -18.24
N VAL A 172 -4.19 13.00 -17.10
CA VAL A 172 -3.50 14.28 -16.87
C VAL A 172 -2.01 14.00 -16.64
N ARG A 173 -1.14 14.71 -17.37
CA ARG A 173 0.31 14.60 -17.21
C ARG A 173 0.82 15.73 -16.33
N VAL A 174 1.64 15.39 -15.35
CA VAL A 174 2.27 16.33 -14.42
C VAL A 174 3.78 16.11 -14.45
N ALA A 175 4.55 17.20 -14.47
CA ALA A 175 5.99 17.11 -14.41
C ALA A 175 6.44 16.54 -13.05
N ALA A 176 7.44 15.67 -13.05
CA ALA A 176 8.05 15.20 -11.82
C ALA A 176 8.63 16.39 -11.01
N SER A 177 8.48 16.34 -9.69
CA SER A 177 8.98 17.40 -8.82
C SER A 177 10.52 17.51 -8.91
N PRO A 178 11.09 18.70 -9.14
CA PRO A 178 12.53 18.92 -9.10
C PRO A 178 13.16 18.59 -7.74
N ALA A 179 12.37 18.70 -6.65
CA ALA A 179 12.79 18.36 -5.30
C ALA A 179 12.76 16.86 -5.01
N ALA A 180 12.29 16.02 -5.94
CA ALA A 180 12.21 14.58 -5.75
C ALA A 180 13.59 13.92 -5.92
N THR A 181 14.23 13.60 -4.81
CA THR A 181 15.54 12.93 -4.78
C THR A 181 15.41 11.45 -5.13
N ARG A 182 16.21 10.98 -6.09
CA ARG A 182 16.33 9.54 -6.39
C ARG A 182 16.88 8.80 -5.17
N ARG A 183 16.13 7.79 -4.69
CA ARG A 183 16.54 6.89 -3.63
C ARG A 183 17.13 5.62 -4.23
N THR A 184 18.33 5.26 -3.77
CA THR A 184 18.94 3.98 -4.10
C THR A 184 18.14 2.83 -3.50
N GLN A 185 18.34 1.60 -4.00
CA GLN A 185 17.72 0.41 -3.42
C GLN A 185 18.08 0.24 -1.94
N THR A 186 19.31 0.57 -1.55
CA THR A 186 19.76 0.57 -0.15
C THR A 186 19.00 1.58 0.70
N GLN A 187 18.81 2.81 0.22
CA GLN A 187 18.04 3.83 0.94
C GLN A 187 16.56 3.42 1.09
N ARG A 188 15.97 2.80 0.07
CA ARG A 188 14.61 2.24 0.14
C ARG A 188 14.51 1.12 1.18
N ARG A 189 15.51 0.23 1.23
CA ARG A 189 15.59 -0.83 2.25
C ARG A 189 15.70 -0.23 3.65
N GLN A 190 16.63 0.71 3.88
CA GLN A 190 16.80 1.37 5.17
C GLN A 190 15.53 2.11 5.62
N HIS A 191 14.84 2.79 4.69
CA HIS A 191 13.57 3.44 5.01
C HIS A 191 12.52 2.44 5.46
N ARG A 192 12.41 1.30 4.77
CA ARG A 192 11.50 0.22 5.12
C ARG A 192 11.84 -0.41 6.47
N ASP A 193 13.12 -0.64 6.75
CA ASP A 193 13.58 -1.21 8.02
C ASP A 193 13.23 -0.27 9.18
N ARG A 194 13.41 1.04 9.01
CA ARG A 194 12.95 2.05 10.00
C ARG A 194 11.45 2.03 10.18
N ALA A 195 10.68 1.94 9.09
CA ALA A 195 9.22 1.89 9.17
C ALA A 195 8.70 0.64 9.91
N LEU A 196 9.34 -0.51 9.70
CA LEU A 196 9.03 -1.75 10.44
C LEU A 196 9.41 -1.62 11.92
N ALA A 197 10.61 -1.09 12.23
CA ALA A 197 11.04 -0.85 13.60
C ALA A 197 10.12 0.12 14.35
N ASP A 198 9.68 1.20 13.69
CA ASP A 198 8.73 2.15 14.25
C ASP A 198 7.38 1.50 14.55
N TYR A 199 6.86 0.68 13.62
CA TYR A 199 5.60 -0.04 13.81
C TYR A 199 5.68 -1.08 14.94
N LEU A 200 6.81 -1.78 15.09
CA LEU A 200 7.01 -2.83 16.09
C LEU A 200 7.60 -2.33 17.42
N ARG A 201 7.87 -1.03 17.58
CA ARG A 201 8.53 -0.47 18.77
C ARG A 201 7.85 -0.83 20.11
N GLY A 202 6.53 -0.98 20.10
CA GLY A 202 5.72 -1.37 21.27
C GLY A 202 5.11 -2.77 21.14
N ALA A 203 5.66 -3.60 20.25
CA ALA A 203 5.17 -4.96 20.06
C ALA A 203 5.46 -5.82 21.29
N VAL A 204 4.52 -6.68 21.66
CA VAL A 204 4.67 -7.66 22.73
C VAL A 204 4.79 -9.05 22.14
N ALA A 205 5.61 -9.89 22.78
CA ALA A 205 5.71 -11.31 22.44
C ALA A 205 4.49 -12.04 22.99
N ILE A 206 3.75 -12.72 22.13
CA ILE A 206 2.57 -13.50 22.51
C ILE A 206 2.64 -14.90 21.90
N ARG A 207 2.12 -15.87 22.66
CA ARG A 207 1.97 -17.26 22.22
C ARG A 207 0.62 -17.44 21.55
N VAL A 208 0.61 -18.01 20.36
CA VAL A 208 -0.59 -18.28 19.57
C VAL A 208 -0.55 -19.71 19.04
N PRO A 209 -1.67 -20.46 19.07
CA PRO A 209 -1.72 -21.80 18.50
C PRO A 209 -1.37 -21.82 17.00
N THR A 210 -0.68 -22.87 16.54
CA THR A 210 -0.30 -23.04 15.12
C THR A 210 -1.50 -23.25 14.20
N ASP A 211 -2.64 -23.71 14.72
CA ASP A 211 -3.88 -23.90 13.96
C ASP A 211 -4.52 -22.58 13.48
N ARG A 212 -4.14 -21.43 14.07
CA ARG A 212 -4.53 -20.10 13.59
C ARG A 212 -3.79 -19.67 12.33
N VAL A 213 -2.75 -20.39 11.92
CA VAL A 213 -1.99 -20.08 10.71
C VAL A 213 -2.77 -20.52 9.49
N ASP A 214 -2.99 -19.59 8.56
CA ASP A 214 -3.54 -19.90 7.26
C ASP A 214 -2.50 -20.65 6.43
N THR A 215 -2.65 -21.97 6.38
CA THR A 215 -1.81 -22.88 5.60
C THR A 215 -2.24 -22.99 4.14
N ARG A 216 -3.29 -22.28 3.72
CA ARG A 216 -3.80 -22.30 2.34
C ARG A 216 -2.81 -21.59 1.41
N ALA A 217 -1.82 -22.32 0.95
CA ALA A 217 -1.01 -21.91 -0.17
C ALA A 217 -1.84 -22.01 -1.47
N PRO A 218 -1.58 -21.17 -2.49
CA PRO A 218 -2.09 -21.42 -3.83
C PRO A 218 -1.76 -22.85 -4.28
N ARG A 219 -2.68 -23.53 -4.97
CA ARG A 219 -2.46 -24.91 -5.45
C ARG A 219 -1.11 -25.03 -6.15
N GLY A 220 -0.27 -25.96 -5.70
CA GLY A 220 1.06 -26.23 -6.27
C GLY A 220 2.21 -25.40 -5.70
N ALA A 221 1.95 -24.46 -4.77
CA ALA A 221 3.03 -23.79 -4.06
C ALA A 221 3.59 -24.69 -2.93
N PRO A 222 4.93 -24.73 -2.74
CA PRO A 222 5.52 -25.44 -1.61
C PRO A 222 5.03 -24.85 -0.28
N PRO A 223 4.96 -25.66 0.80
CA PRO A 223 4.69 -25.15 2.14
C PRO A 223 5.62 -23.99 2.48
N LEU A 224 5.06 -22.89 2.97
CA LEU A 224 5.86 -21.77 3.45
C LEU A 224 6.57 -22.18 4.74
N ALA A 225 7.90 -22.08 4.75
CA ALA A 225 8.69 -22.32 5.95
C ALA A 225 8.44 -21.18 6.95
N LEU A 226 7.96 -21.53 8.15
CA LEU A 226 7.83 -20.61 9.27
C LEU A 226 9.20 -20.45 9.92
N VAL A 227 9.91 -19.40 9.53
CA VAL A 227 11.26 -19.08 10.00
C VAL A 227 11.24 -17.81 10.85
N GLU A 228 12.15 -17.73 11.82
CA GLU A 228 12.33 -16.51 12.62
C GLU A 228 12.48 -15.27 11.70
N GLY A 229 11.83 -14.18 12.10
CA GLY A 229 11.80 -12.93 11.36
C GLY A 229 10.76 -12.87 10.25
N LEU A 230 10.06 -13.96 9.93
CA LEU A 230 8.99 -13.93 8.93
C LEU A 230 7.89 -12.94 9.34
N LEU A 231 7.56 -12.01 8.43
CA LEU A 231 6.42 -11.11 8.61
C LEU A 231 5.11 -11.86 8.36
N LEU A 232 4.17 -11.66 9.27
CA LEU A 232 2.87 -12.31 9.31
C LEU A 232 1.77 -11.24 9.29
N GLY A 233 0.69 -11.48 8.57
CA GLY A 233 -0.53 -10.68 8.65
C GLY A 233 -1.40 -11.16 9.81
N ILE A 234 -1.93 -10.23 10.59
CA ILE A 234 -2.83 -10.52 11.71
C ILE A 234 -4.26 -10.17 11.30
N VAL A 235 -5.16 -11.13 11.43
CA VAL A 235 -6.54 -11.03 10.98
C VAL A 235 -7.51 -11.33 12.12
N ASP A 236 -8.58 -10.55 12.24
CA ASP A 236 -9.68 -10.81 13.18
C ASP A 236 -10.69 -11.84 12.67
N ALA A 237 -11.75 -12.06 13.47
CA ALA A 237 -12.77 -13.06 13.21
C ALA A 237 -13.64 -12.70 11.98
N GLU A 238 -13.76 -11.40 11.71
CA GLU A 238 -14.47 -10.82 10.57
C GLU A 238 -13.66 -10.93 9.27
N GLY A 239 -12.39 -11.30 9.36
CA GLY A 239 -11.50 -11.46 8.22
C GLY A 239 -10.73 -10.19 7.85
N GLU A 240 -10.75 -9.17 8.70
CA GLU A 240 -10.08 -7.89 8.51
C GLU A 240 -8.61 -7.96 8.94
N THR A 241 -7.72 -7.37 8.15
CA THR A 241 -6.31 -7.27 8.54
C THR A 241 -6.16 -6.17 9.60
N LEU A 242 -5.79 -6.57 10.82
CA LEU A 242 -5.54 -5.65 11.93
C LEU A 242 -4.17 -4.98 11.86
N GLY A 243 -3.19 -5.71 11.32
CA GLY A 243 -1.81 -5.28 11.27
C GLY A 243 -0.87 -6.41 10.87
N ILE A 244 0.40 -6.24 11.19
CA ILE A 244 1.44 -7.26 11.01
C ILE A 244 2.04 -7.72 12.34
N ALA A 245 2.71 -8.87 12.29
CA ALA A 245 3.55 -9.41 13.34
C ALA A 245 4.87 -9.92 12.77
N ARG A 246 5.88 -10.05 13.62
CA ARG A 246 7.13 -10.76 13.32
C ARG A 246 7.11 -12.11 14.02
N LEU A 247 7.46 -13.19 13.32
CA LEU A 247 7.65 -14.51 13.93
C LEU A 247 8.95 -14.50 14.75
N ALA A 248 8.87 -14.76 16.05
CA ALA A 248 10.03 -14.91 16.92
C ALA A 248 10.52 -16.37 16.96
N SER A 249 9.61 -17.32 17.18
CA SER A 249 9.95 -18.75 17.19
C SER A 249 8.75 -19.65 16.92
N VAL A 250 9.03 -20.91 16.59
CA VAL A 250 8.05 -21.99 16.44
C VAL A 250 8.33 -23.03 17.51
N GLU A 251 7.39 -23.22 18.44
CA GLU A 251 7.44 -24.22 19.51
C GLU A 251 6.68 -25.47 19.02
N ALA A 252 7.31 -26.27 18.15
CA ALA A 252 6.65 -27.34 17.40
C ALA A 252 6.00 -28.42 18.30
N GLU A 253 6.70 -28.85 19.36
CA GLU A 253 6.17 -29.84 20.32
C GLU A 253 4.93 -29.33 21.06
N ALA A 254 4.85 -28.02 21.29
CA ALA A 254 3.73 -27.36 21.97
C ALA A 254 2.64 -26.86 21.00
N GLY A 255 2.78 -27.10 19.68
CA GLY A 255 1.84 -26.60 18.68
C GLY A 255 1.63 -25.08 18.73
N THR A 256 2.67 -24.32 19.07
CA THR A 256 2.58 -22.88 19.37
C THR A 256 3.57 -22.06 18.55
N LEU A 257 3.17 -20.85 18.16
CA LEU A 257 4.04 -19.81 17.62
C LEU A 257 4.25 -18.71 18.65
N VAL A 258 5.47 -18.18 18.72
CA VAL A 258 5.74 -16.92 19.43
C VAL A 258 5.83 -15.81 18.39
N ILE A 259 4.94 -14.82 18.46
CA ILE A 259 4.91 -13.68 17.55
C ILE A 259 5.06 -12.37 18.31
N GLU A 260 5.70 -11.39 17.67
CA GLU A 260 5.83 -10.02 18.18
C GLU A 260 4.87 -9.12 17.40
N THR A 261 3.89 -8.53 18.08
CA THR A 261 2.92 -7.63 17.46
C THR A 261 2.38 -6.58 18.42
N PRO A 262 2.03 -5.37 17.94
CA PRO A 262 1.26 -4.41 18.73
C PRO A 262 -0.23 -4.78 18.85
N ILE A 263 -0.69 -5.84 18.17
CA ILE A 263 -2.09 -6.26 18.17
C ILE A 263 -2.39 -7.13 19.39
N ALA A 264 -3.46 -6.79 20.13
CA ALA A 264 -3.87 -7.56 21.30
C ALA A 264 -4.27 -9.00 20.93
N ALA A 265 -3.77 -9.98 21.68
CA ALA A 265 -3.97 -11.41 21.43
C ALA A 265 -5.44 -11.83 21.30
N ALA A 266 -6.33 -11.18 22.08
CA ALA A 266 -7.78 -11.44 22.06
C ALA A 266 -8.44 -11.13 20.70
N ARG A 267 -7.80 -10.31 19.85
CA ARG A 267 -8.33 -9.94 18.53
C ARG A 267 -7.80 -10.82 17.39
N ILE A 268 -6.87 -11.74 17.67
CA ILE A 268 -6.19 -12.53 16.64
C ILE A 268 -7.00 -13.79 16.37
N ALA A 269 -7.73 -13.85 15.27
CA ALA A 269 -8.42 -15.06 14.86
C ALA A 269 -7.58 -15.90 13.88
N ARG A 270 -6.89 -15.24 12.95
CA ARG A 270 -6.09 -15.90 11.90
C ARG A 270 -4.77 -15.17 11.65
N ILE A 271 -3.76 -15.93 11.27
CA ILE A 271 -2.40 -15.47 10.98
C ILE A 271 -2.07 -15.86 9.55
N VAL A 272 -1.68 -14.90 8.72
CA VAL A 272 -1.39 -15.14 7.29
C VAL A 272 0.11 -15.02 7.05
N PRO A 273 0.81 -16.09 6.63
CA PRO A 273 2.24 -16.03 6.36
C PRO A 273 2.58 -15.13 5.16
N GLY A 274 3.57 -14.25 5.35
CA GLY A 274 4.18 -13.46 4.28
C GLY A 274 5.27 -14.21 3.53
N ARG A 275 6.13 -13.45 2.84
CA ARG A 275 7.34 -13.93 2.15
C ARG A 275 8.58 -13.15 2.54
N VAL A 276 8.43 -12.19 3.44
CA VAL A 276 9.47 -11.24 3.82
C VAL A 276 9.98 -11.63 5.18
N VAL A 277 11.27 -11.88 5.27
CA VAL A 277 11.97 -12.09 6.54
C VAL A 277 12.63 -10.77 6.90
N TRP A 278 12.28 -10.24 8.06
CA TRP A 278 12.91 -9.08 8.67
C TRP A 278 13.61 -9.54 9.96
N PRO A 279 14.96 -9.60 9.95
CA PRO A 279 15.72 -10.11 11.10
C PRO A 279 15.59 -9.17 12.30
N ALA A 280 15.68 -9.71 13.52
CA ALA A 280 15.93 -8.88 14.69
C ALA A 280 17.21 -8.08 14.44
N HIS A 281 17.14 -6.78 14.64
CA HIS A 281 18.34 -5.96 14.73
C HIS A 281 18.67 -5.91 16.22
N SER A 282 19.76 -6.57 16.59
CA SER A 282 20.34 -6.53 17.94
C SER A 282 20.72 -5.11 18.36
#